data_AF-A0A0N1IEK2-F1
#
_entry.id   AF-A0A0N1IEK2-F1
#
_cell.length_a   1.000
_cell.length_b   1.000
_cell.length_c   1.000
_cell.angle_alpha   90.00
_cell.angle_beta   90.00
_cell.angle_gamma   90.00
#
_symmetry.space_group_name_H-M   'P 1'
#
loop_
_entity.id
_entity.type
_entity.pdbx_description
1 polymer ?
#
loop_
_entity_poly.entity_id
_entity_poly.type
_entity_poly.pdbx_seq_one_letter_code
_entity_poly.pdbx_strand_id
1 'polypeptide(L)'
;EIKKRVDLRSVCICSVDPPGCTDIDDALHARALPHLTDTRLHMYEVGVHIADVTHFVRPNTALDKEAASRSTTVYLVDKRIDMVPDLLSSNLCSLRGGEERLAFSCVWQIDENANVLSTKFHKSVIKVTFFFT
;
A
#
# COMPACT_ATOMS: atom_id res chain seq x y z
N GLU A 1 -2.48 -2.12 -18.08
CA GLU A 1 -1.82 -2.45 -16.80
C GLU A 1 -2.76 -3.12 -15.80
N ILE A 2 -3.91 -2.51 -15.44
CA ILE A 2 -4.86 -3.01 -14.44
C ILE A 2 -5.22 -4.51 -14.58
N LYS A 3 -5.54 -4.97 -15.80
CA LYS A 3 -5.90 -6.39 -16.07
C LYS A 3 -4.82 -7.42 -15.70
N LYS A 4 -3.57 -7.00 -15.50
CA LYS A 4 -2.44 -7.88 -15.15
C LYS A 4 -2.22 -8.01 -13.64
N ARG A 5 -3.01 -7.32 -12.83
CA ARG A 5 -2.84 -7.17 -11.38
C ARG A 5 -4.00 -7.83 -10.64
N VAL A 6 -3.75 -8.22 -9.40
CA VAL A 6 -4.82 -8.68 -8.51
C VAL A 6 -5.75 -7.50 -8.22
N ASP A 7 -7.03 -7.68 -8.51
CA ASP A 7 -8.04 -6.67 -8.26
C ASP A 7 -8.53 -6.76 -6.81
N LEU A 8 -8.22 -5.74 -6.02
CA LEU A 8 -8.62 -5.62 -4.62
C LEU A 8 -9.52 -4.39 -4.40
N ARG A 9 -10.05 -3.79 -5.48
CA ARG A 9 -10.86 -2.56 -5.40
C ARG A 9 -12.17 -2.74 -4.62
N SER A 10 -12.66 -3.97 -4.50
CA SER A 10 -13.85 -4.31 -3.71
C SER A 10 -13.56 -4.65 -2.25
N VAL A 11 -12.29 -4.72 -1.85
CA VAL A 11 -11.90 -5.00 -0.46
C VAL A 11 -11.99 -3.71 0.33
N CYS A 12 -12.52 -3.80 1.56
CA CYS A 12 -12.55 -2.66 2.49
C CYS A 12 -11.12 -2.37 2.97
N ILE A 13 -10.46 -1.42 2.31
CA ILE A 13 -9.09 -0.99 2.60
C ILE A 13 -9.13 0.42 3.19
N CYS A 14 -8.34 0.69 4.23
CA CYS A 14 -8.16 2.01 4.83
C CYS A 14 -6.68 2.40 4.95
N SER A 15 -6.41 3.68 5.16
CA SER A 15 -5.10 4.16 5.62
C SER A 15 -5.27 4.96 6.92
N VAL A 16 -4.18 5.11 7.66
CA VAL A 16 -4.12 5.83 8.93
C VAL A 16 -2.88 6.73 8.90
N ASP A 17 -3.08 8.04 8.76
CA ASP A 17 -2.01 8.99 8.46
C ASP A 17 -2.19 10.30 9.24
N PRO A 18 -1.10 10.98 9.67
CA PRO A 18 -1.22 12.26 10.35
C PRO A 18 -2.01 13.32 9.56
N PRO A 19 -2.70 14.25 10.23
CA PRO A 19 -3.42 15.33 9.57
C PRO A 19 -2.54 16.13 8.61
N GLY A 20 -2.99 16.28 7.36
CA GLY A 20 -2.28 17.04 6.34
C GLY A 20 -1.24 16.24 5.53
N CYS A 21 -1.11 14.93 5.77
CA CYS A 21 -0.29 14.05 4.94
C CYS A 21 -0.79 14.03 3.47
N THR A 22 0.14 14.12 2.52
CA THR A 22 -0.17 14.08 1.08
C THR A 22 0.38 12.83 0.39
N ASP A 23 1.42 12.25 0.96
CA ASP A 23 2.17 11.08 0.52
C ASP A 23 1.80 9.87 1.37
N ILE A 24 0.64 9.28 1.07
CA ILE A 24 0.18 8.07 1.76
C ILE A 24 0.77 6.86 1.05
N ASP A 25 1.73 6.22 1.71
CA ASP A 25 2.52 5.12 1.14
C ASP A 25 1.87 3.76 1.36
N ASP A 26 1.11 3.60 2.44
CA ASP A 26 0.54 2.32 2.84
C ASP A 26 -0.97 2.36 3.12
N ALA A 27 -1.60 1.20 2.91
CA ALA A 27 -3.00 0.97 3.23
C ALA A 27 -3.18 -0.47 3.72
N LEU A 28 -4.19 -0.67 4.56
CA LEU A 28 -4.40 -1.88 5.33
C LEU A 28 -5.80 -2.47 5.09
N HIS A 29 -5.91 -3.78 5.15
CA HIS A 29 -7.18 -4.44 5.42
C HIS A 29 -7.01 -5.61 6.38
N ALA A 30 -8.10 -5.94 7.08
CA ALA A 30 -8.25 -7.17 7.82
C ALA A 30 -9.69 -7.66 7.68
N ARG A 31 -9.87 -8.97 7.41
CA ARG A 31 -11.19 -9.60 7.37
C ARG A 31 -11.15 -11.01 7.92
N ALA A 32 -12.20 -11.41 8.63
CA ALA A 32 -12.38 -12.81 9.00
C ALA A 32 -12.63 -13.65 7.75
N LEU A 33 -11.99 -14.82 7.68
CA LEU A 33 -12.24 -15.81 6.65
C LEU A 33 -13.36 -16.76 7.10
N PRO A 34 -14.22 -17.24 6.18
CA PRO A 34 -15.21 -18.26 6.51
C PRO A 34 -14.52 -19.52 7.08
N HIS A 35 -15.18 -20.19 8.02
CA HIS A 35 -14.71 -21.52 8.45
C HIS A 35 -14.82 -22.49 7.26
N LEU A 36 -13.67 -22.90 6.72
CA LEU A 36 -13.59 -23.83 5.59
C LEU A 36 -13.37 -25.28 6.03
N THR A 37 -13.12 -25.51 7.33
CA THR A 37 -12.80 -26.83 7.89
C THR A 37 -13.48 -27.03 9.25
N ASP A 38 -13.69 -28.29 9.65
CA ASP A 38 -14.27 -28.72 10.95
C ASP A 38 -13.37 -28.39 12.16
N THR A 39 -12.16 -27.89 11.89
CA THR A 39 -11.31 -27.27 12.89
C THR A 39 -11.94 -25.93 13.26
N ARG A 40 -12.44 -25.78 14.50
CA ARG A 40 -13.05 -24.54 15.04
C ARG A 40 -12.10 -23.31 15.10
N LEU A 41 -11.01 -23.31 14.34
CA LEU A 41 -10.03 -22.24 14.28
C LEU A 41 -10.59 -21.07 13.47
N HIS A 42 -10.54 -19.88 14.06
CA HIS A 42 -10.82 -18.63 13.36
C HIS A 42 -9.58 -18.22 12.57
N MET A 43 -9.78 -17.88 11.31
CA MET A 43 -8.72 -17.41 10.42
C MET A 43 -9.05 -16.00 9.94
N TYR A 44 -8.02 -15.20 9.71
CA TYR A 44 -8.13 -13.85 9.20
C TYR A 44 -7.24 -13.70 7.97
N GLU A 45 -7.70 -12.91 7.02
CA GLU A 45 -6.87 -12.38 5.95
C GLU A 45 -6.49 -10.94 6.31
N VAL A 46 -5.18 -10.67 6.32
CA VAL A 46 -4.63 -9.35 6.62
C VAL A 46 -3.75 -8.93 5.46
N GLY A 47 -3.92 -7.71 4.96
CA GLY A 47 -3.14 -7.19 3.86
C GLY A 47 -2.51 -5.85 4.19
N VAL A 48 -1.25 -5.71 3.77
CA VAL A 48 -0.53 -4.43 3.67
C VAL A 48 -0.34 -4.15 2.19
N HIS A 49 -0.75 -2.96 1.76
CA HIS A 49 -0.72 -2.51 0.38
C HIS A 49 0.15 -1.26 0.29
N ILE A 50 1.33 -1.40 -0.31
CA ILE A 50 2.29 -0.30 -0.47
C ILE A 50 2.15 0.30 -1.86
N ALA A 51 2.23 1.62 -2.00
CA ALA A 51 2.28 2.31 -3.28
C ALA A 51 3.32 1.68 -4.23
N ASP A 52 2.94 1.36 -5.47
CA ASP A 52 3.85 0.73 -6.44
C ASP A 52 4.76 1.76 -7.12
N VAL A 53 5.62 2.43 -6.33
CA VAL A 53 6.57 3.46 -6.81
C VAL A 53 7.46 2.91 -7.95
N THR A 54 7.85 1.63 -7.87
CA THR A 54 8.65 0.95 -8.89
C THR A 54 7.95 0.78 -10.25
N HIS A 55 6.64 1.03 -10.30
CA HIS A 55 5.94 1.14 -11.57
C HIS A 55 6.34 2.40 -12.35
N PHE A 56 6.57 3.50 -11.63
CA PHE A 56 6.86 4.83 -12.19
C PHE A 56 8.36 5.14 -12.20
N VAL A 57 9.09 4.77 -11.15
CA VAL A 57 10.54 4.93 -11.06
C VAL A 57 11.21 3.66 -11.57
N ARG A 58 11.74 3.70 -12.80
CA ARG A 58 12.38 2.55 -13.44
C ARG A 58 13.91 2.62 -13.31
N PRO A 59 14.59 1.47 -13.14
CA PRO A 59 16.04 1.43 -13.00
C PRO A 59 16.77 2.16 -14.13
N ASN A 60 17.87 2.83 -13.80
CA ASN A 60 18.78 3.53 -14.71
C ASN A 60 18.18 4.76 -15.43
N THR A 61 16.98 5.21 -15.03
CA THR A 61 16.39 6.46 -15.53
C THR A 61 16.95 7.69 -14.82
N ALA A 62 16.74 8.89 -15.37
CA ALA A 62 17.12 10.13 -14.69
C ALA A 62 16.40 10.27 -13.33
N LEU A 63 15.15 9.84 -13.26
CA LEU A 63 14.35 9.86 -12.03
C LEU A 63 14.91 8.90 -10.98
N ASP A 64 15.32 7.70 -11.37
CA ASP A 64 15.97 6.73 -10.49
C ASP A 64 17.31 7.24 -9.97
N LYS A 65 18.14 7.84 -10.83
CA LYS A 65 19.41 8.46 -10.42
C LYS A 65 19.20 9.61 -9.42
N GLU A 66 18.20 10.45 -9.64
CA GLU A 66 17.85 11.55 -8.72
C GLU A 66 17.34 11.01 -7.38
N ALA A 67 16.42 10.05 -7.41
CA ALA A 67 15.90 9.41 -6.19
C ALA A 67 17.01 8.72 -5.40
N ALA A 68 17.92 8.02 -6.08
CA ALA A 68 19.10 7.41 -5.47
C ALA A 68 20.05 8.47 -4.87
N SER A 69 20.27 9.58 -5.58
CA SER A 69 21.12 10.68 -5.10
C SER A 69 20.53 11.38 -3.86
N ARG A 70 19.20 11.53 -3.77
CA ARG A 70 18.53 12.09 -2.59
C ARG A 70 18.40 11.08 -1.45
N SER A 71 18.28 9.80 -1.78
CA SER A 71 18.11 8.64 -0.89
C SER A 71 16.82 8.61 -0.07
N THR A 72 16.37 9.75 0.49
CA THR A 72 15.18 9.85 1.33
C THR A 72 14.56 11.24 1.26
N THR A 73 13.28 11.34 1.63
CA THR A 73 12.62 12.63 1.86
C THR A 73 13.14 13.22 3.17
N VAL A 74 13.53 14.50 3.15
CA VAL A 74 14.00 15.22 4.34
C VAL A 74 12.87 16.08 4.89
N TYR A 75 12.52 15.84 6.15
CA TYR A 75 11.51 16.59 6.89
C TYR A 75 12.18 17.61 7.82
N LEU A 76 12.00 18.90 7.51
CA LEU A 76 12.36 20.02 8.36
C LEU A 76 11.12 20.53 9.10
N VAL A 77 11.31 21.45 10.04
CA VAL A 77 10.21 21.99 10.87
C VAL A 77 9.13 22.67 10.01
N ASP A 78 9.52 23.38 8.96
CA ASP A 78 8.63 24.20 8.12
C ASP A 78 8.60 23.75 6.65
N LYS A 79 9.39 22.72 6.29
CA LYS A 79 9.56 22.31 4.91
C LYS A 79 9.81 20.81 4.77
N ARG A 80 9.27 20.25 3.68
CA ARG A 80 9.60 18.91 3.20
C ARG A 80 10.45 19.01 1.91
N ILE A 81 11.50 18.21 1.80
CA ILE A 81 12.30 18.06 0.57
C ILE A 81 12.09 16.64 0.08
N ASP A 82 11.24 16.48 -0.92
CA ASP A 82 10.80 15.18 -1.41
C ASP A 82 11.91 14.41 -2.14
N MET A 83 11.99 13.09 -1.89
CA MET A 83 12.87 12.17 -2.62
C MET A 83 12.50 12.10 -4.11
N VAL A 84 11.20 12.10 -4.40
CA VAL A 84 10.64 12.03 -5.76
C VAL A 84 9.79 13.28 -6.03
N PRO A 85 9.57 13.67 -7.30
CA PRO A 85 8.72 14.81 -7.63
C PRO A 85 7.31 14.71 -7.04
N ASP A 86 6.73 15.85 -6.65
CA ASP A 86 5.41 15.96 -6.00
C ASP A 86 4.28 15.29 -6.80
N LEU A 87 4.33 15.36 -8.14
CA LEU A 87 3.38 14.66 -9.01
C LEU A 87 3.35 13.14 -8.77
N LEU A 88 4.48 12.55 -8.38
CA LEU A 88 4.57 11.14 -8.02
C LEU A 88 4.20 10.93 -6.57
N SER A 89 4.87 11.60 -5.62
CA SER A 89 4.65 11.37 -4.18
C SER A 89 3.24 11.71 -3.74
N SER A 90 2.72 12.89 -4.08
CA SER A 90 1.45 13.41 -3.55
C SER A 90 0.22 13.06 -4.41
N ASN A 91 0.41 12.44 -5.59
CA ASN A 91 -0.70 12.13 -6.49
C ASN A 91 -0.68 10.68 -7.00
N LEU A 92 0.24 10.34 -7.91
CA LEU A 92 0.19 9.07 -8.62
C LEU A 92 0.52 7.86 -7.73
N CYS A 93 1.44 8.03 -6.78
CA CYS A 93 1.81 6.99 -5.82
C CYS A 93 0.97 7.06 -4.55
N SER A 94 0.60 8.25 -4.09
CA SER A 94 -0.22 8.43 -2.89
C SER A 94 -1.52 7.64 -2.97
N LEU A 95 -1.77 6.80 -1.96
CA LEU A 95 -2.94 5.93 -1.85
C LEU A 95 -4.19 6.70 -1.39
N ARG A 96 -4.52 7.78 -2.09
CA ARG A 96 -5.62 8.68 -1.74
C ARG A 96 -6.98 7.96 -1.75
N GLY A 97 -7.83 8.33 -0.78
CA GLY A 97 -9.18 7.81 -0.66
C GLY A 97 -10.04 8.05 -1.90
N GLY A 98 -10.84 7.07 -2.28
CA GLY A 98 -11.82 7.17 -3.38
C GLY A 98 -11.26 6.98 -4.78
N GLU A 99 -9.93 6.86 -4.95
CA GLU A 99 -9.29 6.69 -6.25
C GLU A 99 -8.67 5.30 -6.43
N GLU A 100 -8.57 4.84 -7.68
CA GLU A 100 -7.87 3.61 -7.99
C GLU A 100 -6.35 3.86 -8.00
N ARG A 101 -5.60 2.97 -7.32
CA ARG A 101 -4.15 3.08 -7.18
C ARG A 101 -3.45 1.77 -7.40
N LEU A 102 -2.26 1.85 -7.99
CA LEU A 102 -1.38 0.71 -8.19
C LEU A 102 -0.60 0.45 -6.90
N ALA A 103 -0.70 -0.77 -6.38
CA ALA A 103 -0.01 -1.17 -5.18
C ALA A 103 0.82 -2.44 -5.40
N PHE A 104 1.78 -2.65 -4.53
CA PHE A 104 2.41 -3.93 -4.28
C PHE A 104 1.92 -4.41 -2.92
N SER A 105 1.32 -5.59 -2.87
CA SER A 105 0.64 -6.08 -1.68
C SER A 105 1.33 -7.29 -1.09
N CYS A 106 1.39 -7.31 0.23
CA CYS A 106 1.67 -8.48 1.04
C CYS A 106 0.37 -8.87 1.76
N VAL A 107 -0.10 -10.09 1.52
CA VAL A 107 -1.34 -10.62 2.10
C VAL A 107 -1.02 -11.88 2.87
N TRP A 108 -1.41 -11.90 4.14
CA TRP A 108 -1.25 -13.03 5.05
C TRP A 108 -2.60 -13.68 5.33
N GLN A 109 -2.55 -14.99 5.54
CA GLN A 109 -3.58 -15.66 6.34
C GLN A 109 -2.98 -15.91 7.73
N ILE A 110 -3.69 -15.49 8.76
CA ILE A 110 -3.28 -15.64 10.16
C ILE A 110 -4.36 -16.35 10.96
N ASP A 111 -3.96 -17.01 12.05
CA ASP A 111 -4.90 -17.53 13.05
C ASP A 111 -5.27 -16.47 14.11
N GLU A 112 -6.13 -16.85 15.05
CA GLU A 112 -6.57 -15.99 16.17
C GLU A 112 -5.46 -15.55 17.14
N ASN A 113 -4.30 -16.21 17.08
CA ASN A 113 -3.11 -15.85 17.86
C ASN A 113 -2.10 -15.05 17.01
N ALA A 114 -2.51 -14.59 15.82
CA ALA A 114 -1.68 -13.90 14.83
C ALA A 114 -0.48 -14.72 14.32
N ASN A 115 -0.52 -16.05 14.41
CA ASN A 115 0.47 -16.89 13.75
C ASN A 115 0.24 -16.84 12.24
N VAL A 116 1.31 -16.59 11.47
CA VAL A 116 1.25 -16.57 10.00
C VAL A 116 1.16 -17.99 9.46
N LEU A 117 0.05 -18.29 8.79
CA LEU A 117 -0.22 -19.58 8.16
C LEU A 117 0.23 -19.60 6.69
N SER A 118 0.04 -18.48 5.99
CA SER A 118 0.53 -18.31 4.61
C SER A 118 0.78 -16.84 4.27
N THR A 119 1.64 -16.62 3.27
CA THR A 119 2.02 -15.28 2.78
C THR A 119 1.94 -15.25 1.26
N LYS A 120 1.38 -14.18 0.69
CA LYS A 120 1.32 -13.93 -0.75
C LYS A 120 1.82 -12.52 -1.06
N PHE A 121 2.67 -12.41 -2.08
CA PHE A 121 3.14 -11.15 -2.63
C PHE A 121 2.65 -10.98 -4.06
N HIS A 122 2.04 -9.84 -4.39
CA HIS A 122 1.61 -9.57 -5.76
C HIS A 122 1.42 -8.08 -6.04
N LYS A 123 1.55 -7.70 -7.31
CA LYS A 123 1.08 -6.40 -7.80
C LYS A 123 -0.44 -6.38 -7.82
N SER A 124 -1.04 -5.33 -7.28
CA SER A 124 -2.49 -5.17 -7.14
C SER A 124 -2.96 -3.81 -7.63
N VAL A 125 -4.27 -3.69 -7.80
CA VAL A 125 -4.99 -2.42 -7.90
C VAL A 125 -5.94 -2.35 -6.71
N ILE A 126 -5.85 -1.27 -5.95
CA ILE A 126 -6.65 -1.04 -4.75
C ILE A 126 -7.49 0.22 -4.90
N LYS A 127 -8.48 0.38 -4.01
CA LYS A 127 -9.22 1.62 -3.81
C LYS A 127 -9.39 1.83 -2.30
N VAL A 128 -8.73 2.85 -1.75
CA VAL A 128 -8.84 3.17 -0.32
C VAL A 128 -10.24 3.73 -0.06
N THR A 129 -10.97 3.08 0.85
CA THR A 129 -12.37 3.40 1.16
C THR A 129 -12.47 4.39 2.31
N PHE A 130 -11.62 4.24 3.33
CA PHE A 130 -11.63 5.08 4.53
C PHE A 130 -10.25 5.66 4.80
N PHE A 131 -10.25 6.89 5.32
CA PHE A 131 -9.06 7.61 5.76
C PHE A 131 -9.24 7.95 7.23
N PHE A 132 -8.25 7.60 8.04
CA PHE A 132 -8.20 7.92 9.46
C PHE A 132 -6.97 8.75 9.78
N THR A 133 -7.05 9.51 10.87
CA THR A 133 -5.95 10.33 11.42
C THR A 133 -5.48 9.80 12.75
#